data_AF-A0A4R1RVM1-F1
#
_entry.id   AF-A0A4R1RVM1-F1
#
_cell.length_a   1.000
_cell.length_b   1.000
_cell.length_c   1.000
_cell.angle_alpha   90.00
_cell.angle_beta   90.00
_cell.angle_gamma   90.00
#
_symmetry.space_group_name_H-M   'P 1'
#
loop_
_entity.id
_entity.type
_entity.pdbx_description
1 polymer ?
#
loop_
_entity_poly.entity_id
_entity_poly.type
_entity_poly.pdbx_seq_one_letter_code
_entity_poly.pdbx_strand_id
1 'polypeptide(L)'
;MTHYATCLNCALDKSACERRSALQRALKGNAVYSVKFKCPERQAFFYPGQRVSFSWSMWETDDYDNSSELPLVFHGTVIRERGSKFVVQVDRGKDASNEGIEASYVFKKNDSLLIKVRPANMQALDEPARAVCATCYHVEGHDEYRCYKQADWTPNGCIHPEAIGGAP
;
A
#
# COMPACT_ATOMS: atom_id res chain seq x y z
N MET A 1 -17.47 -14.72 15.31
CA MET A 1 -16.35 -15.44 14.66
C MET A 1 -15.05 -14.75 15.09
N THR A 2 -14.04 -15.49 15.56
CA THR A 2 -12.76 -14.89 15.99
C THR A 2 -12.05 -14.23 14.80
N HIS A 3 -11.58 -13.00 15.00
CA HIS A 3 -10.83 -12.23 14.00
C HIS A 3 -9.34 -12.60 14.02
N TYR A 4 -8.77 -12.96 12.86
CA TYR A 4 -7.36 -13.35 12.73
C TYR A 4 -6.57 -12.26 12.01
N ALA A 5 -5.89 -11.40 12.78
CA ALA A 5 -5.28 -10.18 12.25
C ALA A 5 -4.13 -10.44 11.24
N THR A 6 -3.40 -11.55 11.37
CA THR A 6 -2.26 -11.86 10.49
C THR A 6 -2.62 -12.64 9.24
N CYS A 7 -3.87 -13.13 9.17
CA CYS A 7 -4.46 -13.63 7.92
C CYS A 7 -4.96 -12.48 7.02
N LEU A 8 -4.89 -11.23 7.48
CA LEU A 8 -5.20 -10.06 6.64
C LEU A 8 -4.16 -9.97 5.52
N ASN A 9 -4.67 -9.80 4.29
CA ASN A 9 -3.90 -9.75 3.04
C ASN A 9 -3.00 -10.98 2.79
N CYS A 10 -3.36 -12.13 3.34
CA CYS A 10 -2.71 -13.38 2.97
C CYS A 10 -3.25 -13.86 1.61
N ALA A 11 -2.35 -14.10 0.66
CA ALA A 11 -2.65 -14.60 -0.69
C ALA A 11 -3.18 -16.03 -0.69
N LEU A 12 -2.79 -16.83 0.32
CA LEU A 12 -3.33 -18.18 0.50
C LEU A 12 -4.85 -18.14 0.70
N ASP A 13 -5.55 -19.04 0.00
CA ASP A 13 -6.98 -19.19 0.17
C ASP A 13 -7.31 -19.51 1.64
N LYS A 14 -8.23 -18.72 2.18
CA LYS A 14 -8.65 -18.81 3.58
C LYS A 14 -9.36 -20.13 3.87
N SER A 15 -10.03 -20.71 2.88
CA SER A 15 -10.75 -21.97 3.06
C SER A 15 -9.81 -23.18 3.05
N ALA A 16 -8.76 -23.13 2.22
CA ALA A 16 -7.75 -24.16 2.11
C ALA A 16 -6.61 -24.06 3.17
N CYS A 17 -6.50 -22.95 3.91
CA CYS A 17 -5.40 -22.74 4.87
C CYS A 17 -5.54 -23.64 6.12
N GLU A 18 -4.77 -24.73 6.16
CA GLU A 18 -4.76 -25.68 7.29
C GLU A 18 -4.45 -25.01 8.63
N ARG A 19 -3.48 -24.10 8.66
CA ARG A 19 -3.07 -23.38 9.88
C ARG A 19 -4.22 -22.56 10.47
N ARG A 20 -5.00 -21.90 9.61
CA ARG A 20 -6.19 -21.14 10.02
C ARG A 20 -7.26 -22.06 10.58
N SER A 21 -7.53 -23.17 9.90
CA SER A 21 -8.51 -24.18 10.34
C SER A 21 -8.11 -24.84 11.67
N ALA A 22 -6.81 -25.10 11.88
CA ALA A 22 -6.29 -25.59 13.14
C ALA A 22 -6.45 -24.58 14.29
N LEU A 23 -6.14 -23.30 14.04
CA LEU A 23 -6.36 -22.23 15.03
C LEU A 23 -7.84 -22.03 15.36
N GLN A 24 -8.72 -22.10 14.36
CA GLN A 24 -10.17 -22.04 14.58
C GLN A 24 -10.67 -23.18 15.45
N ARG A 25 -10.19 -24.41 15.22
CA ARG A 25 -10.53 -25.57 16.05
C ARG A 25 -10.01 -25.42 17.47
N ALA A 26 -8.76 -25.00 17.65
CA ALA A 26 -8.15 -24.81 18.97
C ALA A 26 -8.83 -23.71 19.80
N LEU A 27 -9.35 -22.67 19.14
CA LEU A 27 -10.00 -21.53 19.80
C LEU A 27 -11.51 -21.72 19.96
N LYS A 28 -12.12 -22.76 19.37
CA LYS A 28 -13.55 -23.02 19.47
C LYS A 28 -13.95 -23.22 20.95
N GLY A 29 -14.94 -22.48 21.40
CA GLY A 29 -15.41 -22.51 22.79
C GLY A 29 -14.65 -21.57 23.73
N ASN A 30 -13.52 -21.00 23.30
CA ASN A 30 -12.86 -19.93 24.03
C ASN A 30 -13.52 -18.58 23.68
N ALA A 31 -13.73 -17.71 24.66
CA ALA A 31 -14.29 -16.36 24.49
C ALA A 31 -13.29 -15.38 23.85
N VAL A 32 -12.57 -15.81 22.81
CA VAL A 32 -11.52 -15.05 22.13
C VAL A 32 -12.08 -14.39 20.88
N TYR A 33 -12.10 -13.05 20.87
CA TYR A 33 -12.63 -12.26 19.77
C TYR A 33 -11.60 -11.91 18.69
N SER A 34 -10.31 -11.79 19.04
CA SER A 34 -9.25 -11.45 18.11
C SER A 34 -7.93 -12.11 18.49
N VAL A 35 -7.19 -12.60 17.48
CA VAL A 35 -5.87 -13.22 17.66
C VAL A 35 -4.88 -12.62 16.66
N LYS A 36 -3.71 -12.25 17.18
CA LYS A 36 -2.54 -11.85 16.41
C LYS A 36 -1.45 -12.88 16.63
N PHE A 37 -0.97 -13.51 15.55
CA PHE A 37 0.04 -14.56 15.63
C PHE A 37 0.99 -14.48 14.43
N LYS A 38 2.26 -14.86 14.59
CA LYS A 38 3.18 -14.96 13.45
C LYS A 38 2.91 -16.28 12.71
N CYS A 39 2.57 -16.20 11.43
CA CYS A 39 2.38 -17.37 10.57
C CYS A 39 3.59 -17.50 9.63
N PRO A 40 4.37 -18.58 9.71
CA PRO A 40 5.54 -18.78 8.85
C PRO A 40 5.16 -19.01 7.39
N GLU A 41 3.98 -19.59 7.14
CA GLU A 41 3.44 -19.88 5.81
C GLU A 41 2.71 -18.68 5.19
N ARG A 42 2.75 -17.50 5.82
CA ARG A 42 2.04 -16.32 5.31
C ARG A 42 2.69 -15.85 4.01
N GLN A 43 1.88 -15.83 2.95
CA GLN A 43 2.21 -15.20 1.69
C GLN A 43 1.43 -13.88 1.59
N ALA A 44 2.11 -12.74 1.48
CA ALA A 44 1.42 -11.46 1.29
C ALA A 44 0.92 -11.34 -0.16
N PHE A 45 -0.24 -10.69 -0.39
CA PHE A 45 -0.69 -10.37 -1.75
C PHE A 45 0.32 -9.49 -2.50
N PHE A 46 0.90 -8.52 -1.80
CA PHE A 46 1.91 -7.63 -2.33
C PHE A 46 3.02 -7.41 -1.29
N TYR A 47 4.23 -7.15 -1.76
CA TYR A 47 5.38 -6.86 -0.90
C TYR A 47 5.85 -5.40 -1.03
N PRO A 48 6.49 -4.82 0.00
CA PRO A 48 7.11 -3.50 -0.10
C PRO A 48 8.08 -3.40 -1.29
N GLY A 49 7.94 -2.35 -2.10
CA GLY A 49 8.69 -2.13 -3.33
C GLY A 49 8.03 -2.67 -4.59
N GLN A 50 7.02 -3.53 -4.46
CA GLN A 50 6.32 -4.07 -5.62
C GLN A 50 5.56 -2.98 -6.38
N ARG A 51 5.70 -3.02 -7.70
CA ARG A 51 4.99 -2.17 -8.64
C ARG A 51 3.59 -2.71 -8.90
N VAL A 52 2.60 -1.81 -8.82
CA VAL A 52 1.20 -2.17 -8.91
C VAL A 52 0.42 -1.18 -9.74
N SER A 53 -0.57 -1.67 -10.48
CA SER A 53 -1.66 -0.85 -10.99
C SER A 53 -2.85 -0.97 -10.05
N PHE A 54 -3.67 0.06 -9.96
CA PHE A 54 -4.89 0.01 -9.18
C PHE A 54 -6.00 0.88 -9.75
N SER A 55 -7.23 0.42 -9.57
CA SER A 55 -8.42 1.17 -9.95
C SER A 55 -8.84 2.17 -8.87
N TRP A 56 -9.33 3.31 -9.32
CA TRP A 56 -9.87 4.38 -8.51
C TRP A 56 -11.15 4.92 -9.16
N SER A 57 -12.08 5.42 -8.35
CA SER A 57 -13.31 6.03 -8.84
C SER A 57 -13.32 7.50 -8.47
N MET A 58 -13.39 8.37 -9.46
CA MET A 58 -13.67 9.79 -9.26
C MET A 58 -15.14 10.03 -9.52
N TRP A 59 -15.82 10.70 -8.59
CA TRP A 59 -17.22 11.06 -8.76
C TRP A 59 -17.28 12.54 -9.11
N GLU A 60 -17.84 12.84 -10.28
CA GLU A 60 -18.14 14.21 -10.70
C GLU A 60 -19.63 14.44 -10.55
N THR A 61 -19.99 15.62 -10.04
CA THR A 61 -21.38 16.08 -9.99
C THR A 61 -21.52 17.19 -11.02
N ASP A 62 -22.47 17.04 -11.94
CA ASP A 62 -22.80 18.09 -12.90
C ASP A 62 -23.78 19.12 -12.29
N ASP A 63 -24.01 20.22 -13.01
CA ASP A 63 -24.94 21.29 -12.59
C ASP A 63 -26.41 20.83 -12.50
N TYR A 64 -26.71 19.60 -12.90
CA TYR A 64 -28.03 18.97 -12.88
C TYR A 64 -28.15 17.87 -11.81
N ASP A 65 -27.25 17.86 -10.82
CA ASP A 65 -27.21 16.87 -9.73
C ASP A 65 -27.05 15.41 -10.20
N ASN A 66 -26.65 15.18 -11.46
CA ASN A 66 -26.23 13.85 -11.88
C ASN A 66 -24.81 13.61 -11.39
N SER A 67 -24.64 12.48 -10.69
CA SER A 67 -23.31 12.00 -10.33
C SER A 67 -22.88 10.91 -11.31
N SER A 68 -21.79 11.16 -12.04
CA SER A 68 -21.17 10.17 -12.91
C SER A 68 -19.90 9.64 -12.25
N GLU A 69 -19.74 8.32 -12.27
CA GLU A 69 -18.51 7.64 -11.86
C GLU A 69 -17.54 7.60 -13.03
N LEU A 70 -16.37 8.21 -12.86
CA LEU A 70 -15.25 8.11 -13.80
C LEU A 70 -14.24 7.08 -13.27
N PRO A 71 -14.14 5.89 -13.89
CA PRO A 71 -13.16 4.89 -13.50
C PRO A 71 -11.77 5.28 -13.99
N LEU A 72 -10.81 5.38 -13.07
CA LEU A 72 -9.43 5.73 -13.34
C LEU A 72 -8.49 4.60 -12.95
N VAL A 73 -7.38 4.47 -13.67
CA VAL A 73 -6.30 3.53 -13.33
C VAL A 73 -5.02 4.29 -13.06
N PHE A 74 -4.38 4.02 -11.94
CA PHE A 74 -3.08 4.62 -11.59
C PHE A 74 -2.04 3.55 -11.30
N HIS A 75 -0.78 3.90 -11.51
CA HIS A 75 0.36 3.07 -11.15
C HIS A 75 1.04 3.59 -9.89
N GLY A 76 1.69 2.70 -9.17
CA GLY A 76 2.40 3.07 -7.96
C GLY A 76 3.24 1.96 -7.36
N THR A 77 3.88 2.29 -6.25
CA THR A 77 4.75 1.39 -5.51
C THR A 77 4.17 1.10 -4.14
N VAL A 78 4.07 -0.19 -3.78
CA VAL A 78 3.63 -0.60 -2.45
C VAL A 78 4.70 -0.22 -1.43
N ILE A 79 4.31 0.54 -0.41
CA ILE A 79 5.21 0.90 0.69
C ILE A 79 5.10 -0.11 1.82
N ARG A 80 3.86 -0.36 2.28
CA ARG A 80 3.60 -1.23 3.43
C ARG A 80 2.14 -1.64 3.51
N GLU A 81 1.92 -2.67 4.30
CA GLU A 81 0.59 -3.08 4.74
C GLU A 81 0.10 -2.24 5.93
N ARG A 82 -1.18 -1.84 5.90
CA ARG A 82 -1.86 -1.16 7.02
C ARG A 82 -3.27 -1.73 7.20
N GLY A 83 -3.39 -2.74 8.06
CA GLY A 83 -4.65 -3.44 8.28
C GLY A 83 -5.05 -4.25 7.04
N SER A 84 -6.27 -4.04 6.53
CA SER A 84 -6.77 -4.69 5.30
C SER A 84 -6.44 -3.95 4.00
N LYS A 85 -5.60 -2.90 4.08
CA LYS A 85 -5.22 -2.06 2.94
C LYS A 85 -3.70 -1.99 2.80
N PHE A 86 -3.25 -1.65 1.61
CA PHE A 86 -1.86 -1.33 1.31
C PHE A 86 -1.71 0.19 1.20
N VAL A 87 -0.61 0.71 1.74
CA VAL A 87 -0.18 2.09 1.49
C VAL A 87 0.65 2.08 0.22
N VAL A 88 0.23 2.84 -0.78
CA VAL A 88 0.84 2.92 -2.10
C VAL A 88 1.30 4.35 -2.35
N GLN A 89 2.53 4.49 -2.83
CA GLN A 89 3.05 5.72 -3.41
C GLN A 89 2.61 5.76 -4.88
N VAL A 90 1.70 6.67 -5.22
CA VAL A 90 1.26 6.84 -6.61
C VAL A 90 2.37 7.52 -7.41
N ASP A 91 2.56 7.07 -8.65
CA ASP A 91 3.46 7.74 -9.58
C ASP A 91 2.89 9.12 -9.96
N ARG A 92 3.79 10.07 -10.25
CA ARG A 92 3.39 11.36 -10.79
C ARG A 92 2.99 11.21 -12.26
N GLY A 93 2.02 12.01 -12.69
CA GLY A 93 1.55 12.05 -14.06
C GLY A 93 0.08 11.67 -14.18
N LYS A 94 -0.29 11.29 -15.39
CA LYS A 94 -1.68 11.01 -15.79
C LYS A 94 -2.07 9.57 -15.48
N ASP A 95 -3.37 9.35 -15.36
CA ASP A 95 -3.95 8.02 -15.30
C ASP A 95 -3.58 7.17 -16.54
N ALA A 96 -3.56 5.85 -16.33
CA ALA A 96 -3.32 4.85 -17.37
C ALA A 96 -4.61 4.44 -18.12
N SER A 97 -5.76 5.02 -17.77
CA SER A 97 -7.06 4.79 -18.44
C SER A 97 -7.26 5.65 -19.70
N ASN A 98 -6.32 6.52 -20.03
CA ASN A 98 -6.36 7.49 -21.14
C ASN A 98 -7.35 8.66 -20.95
N GLU A 99 -7.88 8.86 -19.75
CA GLU A 99 -8.71 10.04 -19.43
C GLU A 99 -7.83 11.31 -19.35
N GLY A 100 -6.52 11.14 -19.16
CA GLY A 100 -5.54 12.21 -19.17
C GLY A 100 -5.54 13.06 -17.90
N ILE A 101 -6.14 12.54 -16.82
CA ILE A 101 -6.31 13.18 -15.52
C ILE A 101 -5.06 12.95 -14.68
N GLU A 102 -4.49 14.02 -14.14
CA GLU A 102 -3.33 13.92 -13.28
C GLU A 102 -3.66 13.35 -11.89
N ALA A 103 -2.77 12.51 -11.36
CA ALA A 103 -2.86 11.98 -10.00
C ALA A 103 -2.93 13.10 -8.95
N SER A 104 -2.19 14.21 -9.16
CA SER A 104 -2.23 15.42 -8.32
C SER A 104 -3.64 16.02 -8.22
N TYR A 105 -4.38 15.98 -9.33
CA TYR A 105 -5.75 16.47 -9.41
C TYR A 105 -6.73 15.53 -8.70
N VAL A 106 -6.53 14.22 -8.73
CA VAL A 106 -7.42 13.28 -8.03
C VAL A 106 -7.14 13.26 -6.52
N PHE A 107 -5.86 13.31 -6.15
CA PHE A 107 -5.42 13.17 -4.76
C PHE A 107 -5.08 14.51 -4.11
N LYS A 108 -5.85 15.57 -4.39
CA LYS A 108 -5.60 16.98 -3.96
C LYS A 108 -5.32 17.17 -2.46
N LYS A 109 -5.81 16.28 -1.61
CA LYS A 109 -5.61 16.34 -0.15
C LYS A 109 -4.29 15.73 0.32
N ASN A 110 -3.50 15.22 -0.62
CA ASN A 110 -2.28 14.50 -0.32
C ASN A 110 -1.20 14.77 -1.38
N ASP A 111 -0.47 15.86 -1.17
CA ASP A 111 0.66 16.28 -2.01
C ASP A 111 1.72 15.18 -2.13
N SER A 112 1.83 14.35 -1.08
CA SER A 112 2.75 13.22 -1.03
C SER A 112 2.31 12.00 -1.85
N LEU A 113 1.13 12.05 -2.49
CA LEU A 113 0.55 11.00 -3.33
C LEU A 113 0.54 9.62 -2.63
N LEU A 114 0.26 9.62 -1.32
CA LEU A 114 0.18 8.43 -0.48
C LEU A 114 -1.26 7.97 -0.27
N ILE A 115 -1.67 6.90 -0.92
CA ILE A 115 -3.04 6.43 -0.82
C ILE A 115 -3.14 5.07 -0.14
N LYS A 116 -4.34 4.73 0.33
CA LYS A 116 -4.64 3.42 0.90
C LYS A 116 -5.54 2.64 -0.05
N VAL A 117 -5.01 1.59 -0.66
CA VAL A 117 -5.72 0.78 -1.66
C VAL A 117 -6.06 -0.59 -1.07
N ARG A 118 -7.22 -1.13 -1.44
CA ARG A 118 -7.60 -2.51 -1.10
C ARG A 118 -6.91 -3.47 -2.08
N PRO A 119 -6.45 -4.65 -1.64
CA PRO A 119 -5.80 -5.61 -2.54
C PRO A 119 -6.68 -6.04 -3.72
N ALA A 120 -8.01 -6.08 -3.55
CA ALA A 120 -8.95 -6.43 -4.62
C ALA A 120 -8.95 -5.43 -5.79
N ASN A 121 -8.48 -4.20 -5.57
CA ASN A 121 -8.40 -3.16 -6.59
C ASN A 121 -6.97 -3.01 -7.13
N MET A 122 -6.05 -3.89 -6.73
CA MET A 122 -4.65 -3.81 -7.10
C MET A 122 -4.27 -5.00 -7.98
N GLN A 123 -3.37 -4.78 -8.92
CA GLN A 123 -2.75 -5.81 -9.72
C GLN A 123 -1.24 -5.60 -9.74
N ALA A 124 -0.48 -6.69 -9.72
CA ALA A 124 0.97 -6.62 -9.85
C ALA A 124 1.32 -6.20 -11.28
N LEU A 125 2.24 -5.26 -11.42
CA LEU A 125 2.86 -4.95 -12.71
C LEU A 125 4.09 -5.83 -12.90
N ASP A 126 4.38 -6.20 -14.13
CA ASP A 126 5.61 -6.92 -14.52
C ASP A 126 6.79 -5.92 -14.67
N GLU A 127 6.96 -5.08 -13.64
CA GLU A 127 8.01 -4.09 -13.54
C GLU A 127 8.96 -4.49 -12.39
N PRO A 128 10.25 -4.13 -12.47
CA PRO A 128 11.18 -4.36 -11.37
C PRO A 128 10.71 -3.63 -10.11
N ALA A 129 10.87 -4.28 -8.96
CA ALA A 129 10.56 -3.68 -7.68
C ALA A 129 11.47 -2.47 -7.42
N ARG A 130 10.90 -1.40 -6.84
CA ARG A 130 11.65 -0.23 -6.40
C ARG A 130 12.13 -0.40 -4.98
N ALA A 131 13.29 0.15 -4.64
CA ALA A 131 13.75 0.15 -3.27
C ALA A 131 12.83 1.00 -2.38
N VAL A 132 12.46 0.47 -1.21
CA VAL A 132 11.66 1.18 -0.20
C VAL A 132 12.40 1.16 1.12
N CYS A 133 12.63 2.34 1.69
CA CYS A 133 13.22 2.45 3.02
C CYS A 133 12.28 1.87 4.07
N ALA A 134 12.75 0.87 4.82
CA ALA A 134 11.98 0.21 5.87
C ALA A 134 11.60 1.15 7.02
N THR A 135 12.39 2.20 7.25
CA THR A 135 12.19 3.14 8.36
C THR A 135 11.34 4.34 7.97
N CYS A 136 11.69 5.01 6.88
CA CYS A 136 11.08 6.26 6.48
C CYS A 136 10.08 6.15 5.34
N TYR A 137 9.95 4.95 4.74
CA TYR A 137 9.02 4.69 3.65
C TYR A 137 9.26 5.54 2.40
N HIS A 138 10.47 6.07 2.24
CA HIS A 138 10.92 6.66 0.99
C HIS A 138 11.00 5.58 -0.10
N VAL A 139 10.56 5.93 -1.29
CA VAL A 139 10.59 5.08 -2.49
C VAL A 139 11.59 5.68 -3.45
N GLU A 140 12.47 4.84 -3.99
CA GLU A 140 13.43 5.22 -5.02
C GLU A 140 12.77 5.96 -6.19
N GLY A 141 13.40 7.05 -6.66
CA GLY A 141 12.93 7.87 -7.77
C GLY A 141 11.86 8.92 -7.43
N HIS A 142 11.53 9.12 -6.15
CA HIS A 142 10.65 10.21 -5.71
C HIS A 142 11.44 11.29 -4.95
N ASP A 143 11.15 12.57 -5.21
CA ASP A 143 11.88 13.71 -4.63
C ASP A 143 11.64 13.92 -3.12
N GLU A 144 10.66 13.25 -2.53
CA GLU A 144 10.27 13.49 -1.15
C GLU A 144 11.16 12.77 -0.14
N TYR A 145 11.93 13.57 0.59
CA TYR A 145 12.71 13.10 1.71
C TYR A 145 11.81 12.92 2.95
N ARG A 146 11.63 11.67 3.37
CA ARG A 146 10.80 11.31 4.54
C ARG A 146 11.62 10.79 5.72
N CYS A 147 12.93 10.71 5.56
CA CYS A 147 13.80 10.20 6.60
C CYS A 147 14.00 11.24 7.70
N TYR A 148 13.71 10.87 8.94
CA TYR A 148 14.10 11.66 10.11
C TYR A 148 15.61 11.54 10.30
N LYS A 149 16.39 12.28 9.49
CA LYS A 149 17.83 12.45 9.72
C LYS A 149 18.00 13.58 10.72
N GLN A 150 18.53 13.25 11.90
CA GLN A 150 19.19 14.24 12.75
C GLN A 150 20.66 14.28 12.36
N ALA A 151 21.37 15.36 12.70
CA ALA A 151 22.75 15.61 12.25
C ALA A 151 23.68 14.39 12.40
N ASP A 152 23.49 13.58 13.46
CA ASP A 152 24.37 12.46 13.81
C ASP A 152 23.71 11.08 13.73
N TRP A 153 22.49 10.97 13.18
CA TRP A 153 21.76 9.70 13.15
C TRP A 153 21.04 9.45 11.83
N THR A 154 21.37 8.30 11.22
CA THR A 154 20.68 7.77 10.03
C THR A 154 20.07 6.42 10.40
N PRO A 155 18.77 6.19 10.15
CA PRO A 155 18.17 4.90 10.44
C PRO A 155 18.75 3.78 9.57
N ASN A 156 18.95 2.61 10.18
CA ASN A 156 19.40 1.41 9.49
C ASN A 156 18.44 1.04 8.34
N GLY A 157 19.00 0.87 7.13
CA GLY A 157 18.23 0.54 5.93
C GLY A 157 17.64 1.76 5.21
N CYS A 158 18.11 2.98 5.51
CA CYS A 158 17.82 4.14 4.69
C CYS A 158 18.51 4.03 3.32
N ILE A 159 17.72 4.10 2.25
CA ILE A 159 18.21 4.00 0.87
C ILE A 159 18.77 5.33 0.32
N HIS A 160 18.70 6.41 1.11
CA HIS A 160 19.23 7.73 0.74
C HIS A 160 20.14 8.28 1.86
N PRO A 161 21.42 7.86 1.93
CA PRO A 161 22.34 8.30 2.98
C PRO A 161 22.85 9.75 2.78
N GLU A 162 22.83 10.26 1.55
CA GLU A 162 23.58 11.46 1.11
C GLU A 162 22.90 12.82 1.31
N ALA A 163 21.74 12.93 1.99
CA ALA A 163 21.12 14.24 2.26
C ALA A 163 21.85 15.06 3.36
N ILE A 164 23.18 14.98 3.45
CA ILE A 164 24.05 16.00 4.06
C ILE A 164 25.17 16.26 3.04
N GLY A 165 25.09 17.36 2.30
CA GLY A 165 26.19 17.82 1.45
C GLY A 165 25.76 18.61 0.21
N GLY A 166 25.51 19.90 0.38
CA GLY A 166 25.38 20.89 -0.71
C GLY A 166 24.20 21.83 -0.45
N ALA A 167 24.38 23.12 -0.13
CA ALA A 167 25.38 24.07 -0.60
C ALA A 167 25.78 25.10 0.49
N PRO A 168 26.90 25.84 0.30
CA PRO A 168 27.17 27.10 1.02
C PRO A 168 26.09 28.16 0.79
#